data_AF-A0AAW5KMT1-F1
#
_entry.id   AF-A0AAW5KMT1-F1
#
_cell.length_a   1.000
_cell.length_b   1.000
_cell.length_c   1.000
_cell.angle_alpha   90.00
_cell.angle_beta   90.00
_cell.angle_gamma   90.00
#
_symmetry.space_group_name_H-M   'P 1'
#
loop_
_entity.id
_entity.type
_entity.pdbx_description
1 polymer ?
#
loop_
_entity_poly.entity_id
_entity_poly.type
_entity_poly.pdbx_seq_one_letter_code
_entity_poly.pdbx_strand_id
1 'polypeptide(L)'
;MKKVISFISSLALVISLSSCAIKETPIINGVEYKYNDQFYADTVDQLLTYIDDGDKDGVKSLLCNGLKNSDGIDADIQALIDGFEGDIIRTTEYEKDTVNASSSGKNYTSAFLSRSFYIITDKQKYGVYIAVCPIDEKHDDGEDLVGVYNISINTLDYESGDIECNTANTIEIADHNCCVASGYGDSSSYLVAQTGNKYEVIDIYRIINPQSIVKYDDITAWNSRDFLSFKEKFGAPYAESLDNDKEHVLADVYMYEISDSNKYAIVAVGRDDGSINALSVKDIDSRWSEDNEYEYILENE
;
A
#
# COMPACT_ATOMS: atom_id res chain seq x y z
N MET A 1 -14.44 50.49 -61.94
CA MET A 1 -15.16 49.27 -61.50
C MET A 1 -14.17 48.41 -60.70
N LYS A 2 -14.52 48.07 -59.44
CA LYS A 2 -13.90 47.10 -58.49
C LYS A 2 -12.37 47.19 -58.32
N LYS A 3 -11.83 48.00 -57.38
CA LYS A 3 -11.39 47.62 -56.01
C LYS A 3 -10.79 46.20 -55.92
N VAL A 4 -9.52 46.07 -55.54
CA VAL A 4 -9.03 45.34 -54.35
C VAL A 4 -7.60 45.83 -54.01
N ILE A 5 -7.39 46.05 -52.71
CA ILE A 5 -6.21 46.52 -51.99
C ILE A 5 -5.18 45.40 -51.87
N SER A 6 -3.88 45.69 -51.99
CA SER A 6 -2.81 44.81 -51.53
C SER A 6 -1.87 45.60 -50.61
N PHE A 7 -1.99 45.33 -49.31
CA PHE A 7 -1.07 45.76 -48.27
C PHE A 7 0.02 44.69 -48.18
N ILE A 8 1.25 45.01 -48.55
CA ILE A 8 2.41 44.12 -48.35
C ILE A 8 2.84 44.27 -46.89
N SER A 9 2.42 43.33 -46.05
CA SER A 9 2.89 43.20 -44.67
C SER A 9 4.22 42.46 -44.64
N SER A 10 5.17 43.06 -43.94
CA SER A 10 6.48 42.56 -43.57
C SER A 10 6.46 41.11 -43.08
N LEU A 11 7.05 40.20 -43.85
CA LEU A 11 7.32 38.83 -43.45
C LEU A 11 8.61 38.82 -42.61
N ALA A 12 8.50 39.08 -41.32
CA ALA A 12 9.51 38.70 -40.34
C ALA A 12 9.09 37.35 -39.75
N LEU A 13 9.71 36.28 -40.25
CA LEU A 13 9.57 34.92 -39.75
C LEU A 13 10.19 34.87 -38.34
N VAL A 14 9.40 35.14 -37.30
CA VAL A 14 9.72 34.76 -35.93
C VAL A 14 9.04 33.41 -35.72
N ILE A 15 9.77 32.33 -36.04
CA ILE A 15 9.39 31.00 -35.57
C ILE A 15 9.77 30.98 -34.09
N SER A 16 8.88 31.50 -33.25
CA SER A 16 8.86 31.13 -31.84
C SER A 16 8.40 29.68 -31.80
N LEU A 17 9.36 28.74 -31.83
CA LEU A 17 9.15 27.40 -31.30
C LEU A 17 8.78 27.59 -29.83
N SER A 18 7.48 27.68 -29.58
CA SER A 18 6.94 27.45 -28.26
C SER A 18 7.22 25.99 -28.00
N SER A 19 8.25 25.71 -27.21
CA SER A 19 8.47 24.43 -26.56
C SER A 19 7.33 24.19 -25.57
N CYS A 20 6.11 24.00 -26.08
CA CYS A 20 5.10 23.25 -25.38
C CYS A 20 5.60 21.81 -25.44
N ALA A 21 6.22 21.36 -24.35
CA ALA A 21 6.40 19.95 -24.09
C ALA A 21 5.04 19.27 -24.27
N ILE A 22 4.84 18.62 -25.41
CA ILE A 22 3.79 17.63 -25.56
C ILE A 22 4.22 16.55 -24.58
N LYS A 23 3.57 16.49 -23.40
CA LYS A 23 3.57 15.27 -22.60
C LYS A 23 2.92 14.24 -23.51
N GLU A 24 3.73 13.43 -24.19
CA GLU A 24 3.21 12.27 -24.90
C GLU A 24 2.46 11.44 -23.87
N THR A 25 1.18 11.21 -24.14
CA THR A 25 0.35 10.32 -23.35
C THR A 25 0.95 8.92 -23.47
N PRO A 26 1.32 8.25 -22.36
CA PRO A 26 1.86 6.90 -22.42
C PRO A 26 0.87 5.97 -23.13
N ILE A 27 1.30 5.38 -24.24
CA ILE A 27 0.56 4.33 -24.93
C ILE A 27 1.19 3.00 -24.54
N ILE A 28 0.49 2.21 -23.74
CA ILE A 28 0.97 0.92 -23.23
C ILE A 28 0.07 -0.15 -23.82
N ASN A 29 0.63 -1.10 -24.57
CA ASN A 29 -0.12 -2.15 -25.27
C ASN A 29 -1.31 -1.62 -26.12
N GLY A 30 -1.19 -0.42 -26.70
CA GLY A 30 -2.22 0.19 -27.54
C GLY A 30 -3.33 0.95 -26.79
N VAL A 31 -3.23 1.07 -25.47
CA VAL A 31 -4.15 1.87 -24.64
C VAL A 31 -3.47 3.18 -24.25
N GLU A 32 -4.16 4.30 -24.47
CA GLU A 32 -3.67 5.64 -24.12
C GLU A 32 -4.00 5.95 -22.65
N TYR A 33 -2.97 6.11 -21.83
CA TYR A 33 -3.10 6.49 -20.43
C TYR A 33 -2.79 7.97 -20.26
N LYS A 34 -3.59 8.65 -19.43
CA LYS A 34 -3.37 10.06 -19.10
C LYS A 34 -2.11 10.26 -18.25
N TYR A 35 -1.83 9.30 -17.36
CA TYR A 35 -0.67 9.27 -16.45
C TYR A 35 -0.32 7.81 -16.11
N ASN A 36 0.95 7.55 -15.80
CA ASN A 36 1.45 6.23 -15.38
C ASN A 36 0.73 5.69 -14.13
N ASP A 37 0.32 6.55 -13.20
CA ASP A 37 -0.43 6.15 -12.00
C ASP A 37 -1.80 5.53 -12.33
N GLN A 38 -2.45 5.99 -13.41
CA GLN A 38 -3.71 5.40 -13.86
C GLN A 38 -3.49 3.99 -14.38
N PHE A 39 -2.40 3.76 -15.12
CA PHE A 39 -2.03 2.43 -15.58
C PHE A 39 -1.80 1.48 -14.40
N TYR A 40 -1.08 1.93 -13.37
CA TYR A 40 -0.90 1.14 -12.15
C TYR A 40 -2.23 0.78 -11.50
N ALA A 41 -3.08 1.78 -11.24
CA ALA A 41 -4.37 1.58 -10.59
C ALA A 41 -5.24 0.57 -11.36
N ASP A 42 -5.38 0.74 -12.67
CA ASP A 42 -6.19 -0.16 -13.50
C ASP A 42 -5.61 -1.58 -13.56
N THR A 43 -4.27 -1.71 -13.62
CA THR A 43 -3.59 -3.01 -13.66
C THR A 43 -3.74 -3.74 -12.33
N VAL A 44 -3.58 -3.04 -11.20
CA VAL A 44 -3.72 -3.63 -9.87
C VAL A 44 -5.18 -3.99 -9.59
N ASP A 45 -6.14 -3.14 -9.96
CA ASP A 45 -7.57 -3.43 -9.79
C ASP A 45 -7.98 -4.71 -10.54
N GLN A 46 -7.54 -4.87 -11.80
CA GLN A 46 -7.75 -6.11 -12.54
C GLN A 46 -7.02 -7.30 -11.93
N LEU A 47 -5.77 -7.12 -11.50
CA LEU A 47 -4.99 -8.19 -10.87
C LEU A 47 -5.67 -8.70 -9.60
N LEU A 48 -6.15 -7.81 -8.74
CA LEU A 48 -6.86 -8.16 -7.52
C LEU A 48 -8.20 -8.84 -7.83
N THR A 49 -8.93 -8.39 -8.87
CA THR A 49 -10.15 -9.05 -9.33
C THR A 49 -9.86 -10.49 -9.76
N TYR A 50 -8.81 -10.72 -10.56
CA TYR A 50 -8.43 -12.07 -10.96
C TYR A 50 -8.00 -12.95 -9.79
N ILE A 51 -7.34 -12.38 -8.78
CA ILE A 51 -6.97 -13.12 -7.56
C ILE A 51 -8.22 -13.52 -6.77
N ASP A 52 -9.14 -12.57 -6.54
CA ASP A 52 -10.41 -12.78 -5.83
C ASP A 52 -11.30 -13.81 -6.54
N ASP A 53 -11.36 -13.77 -7.88
CA ASP A 53 -12.10 -14.72 -8.71
C ASP A 53 -11.40 -16.09 -8.89
N GLY A 54 -10.14 -16.21 -8.45
CA GLY A 54 -9.31 -17.40 -8.68
C GLY A 54 -8.90 -17.64 -10.14
N ASP A 55 -8.89 -16.59 -10.97
CA ASP A 55 -8.57 -16.62 -12.40
C ASP A 55 -7.05 -16.57 -12.66
N LYS A 56 -6.46 -17.77 -12.77
CA LYS A 56 -5.02 -17.96 -13.03
C LYS A 56 -4.59 -17.42 -14.38
N ASP A 57 -5.42 -17.59 -15.40
CA ASP A 57 -5.13 -17.13 -16.76
C ASP A 57 -5.18 -15.59 -16.81
N GLY A 58 -6.14 -15.00 -16.10
CA GLY A 58 -6.24 -13.57 -15.86
C GLY A 58 -4.99 -13.00 -15.19
N VAL A 59 -4.56 -13.57 -14.05
CA VAL A 59 -3.31 -13.17 -13.37
C VAL A 59 -2.12 -13.28 -14.32
N LYS A 60 -1.95 -14.43 -14.99
CA LYS A 60 -0.85 -14.64 -15.94
C LYS A 60 -0.87 -13.61 -17.05
N SER A 61 -2.04 -13.21 -17.54
CA SER A 61 -2.18 -12.24 -18.64
C SER A 61 -1.67 -10.83 -18.31
N LEU A 62 -1.54 -10.47 -17.02
CA LEU A 62 -1.05 -9.17 -16.58
C LEU A 62 0.44 -9.12 -16.30
N LEU A 63 1.09 -10.28 -16.13
CA LEU A 63 2.53 -10.36 -15.88
C LEU A 63 3.37 -9.77 -17.03
N CYS A 64 4.62 -9.41 -16.78
CA CYS A 64 5.55 -9.04 -17.85
C CYS A 64 5.89 -10.27 -18.73
N ASN A 65 6.30 -10.04 -19.99
CA ASN A 65 6.54 -11.15 -20.92
C ASN A 65 7.65 -12.10 -20.45
N GLY A 66 8.68 -11.57 -19.80
CA GLY A 66 9.76 -12.41 -19.27
C GLY A 66 9.28 -13.36 -18.16
N LEU A 67 8.36 -12.92 -17.28
CA LEU A 67 7.75 -13.80 -16.28
C LEU A 67 6.71 -14.75 -16.87
N LYS A 68 5.83 -14.28 -17.77
CA LYS A 68 4.77 -15.10 -18.38
C LYS A 68 5.30 -16.39 -19.01
N ASN A 69 6.53 -16.34 -19.50
CA ASN A 69 7.18 -17.40 -20.23
C ASN A 69 8.26 -18.12 -19.40
N SER A 70 8.44 -17.76 -18.12
CA SER A 70 9.47 -18.39 -17.29
C SER A 70 9.04 -19.76 -16.81
N ASP A 71 10.02 -20.65 -16.63
CA ASP A 71 9.78 -21.99 -16.08
C ASP A 71 9.19 -21.88 -14.66
N GLY A 72 8.15 -22.66 -14.38
CA GLY A 72 7.54 -22.74 -13.06
C GLY A 72 6.49 -21.67 -12.75
N ILE A 73 6.31 -20.65 -13.60
CA ILE A 73 5.37 -19.54 -13.33
C ILE A 73 3.94 -20.00 -13.08
N ASP A 74 3.48 -21.04 -13.80
CA ASP A 74 2.13 -21.59 -13.63
C ASP A 74 1.93 -22.19 -12.24
N ALA A 75 2.98 -22.79 -11.66
CA ALA A 75 2.94 -23.33 -10.30
C ALA A 75 2.96 -22.21 -9.26
N ASP A 76 3.72 -21.15 -9.50
CA ASP A 76 3.79 -19.99 -8.60
C ASP A 76 2.46 -19.21 -8.58
N ILE A 77 1.82 -19.00 -9.74
CA ILE A 77 0.46 -18.42 -9.83
C ILE A 77 -0.55 -19.35 -9.17
N GLN A 78 -0.43 -20.66 -9.39
CA GLN A 78 -1.32 -21.63 -8.75
C GLN A 78 -1.23 -21.57 -7.23
N ALA A 79 -0.02 -21.46 -6.68
CA ALA A 79 0.20 -21.33 -5.24
C ALA A 79 -0.37 -20.01 -4.69
N LEU A 80 -0.14 -18.90 -5.41
CA LEU A 80 -0.71 -17.58 -5.09
C LEU A 80 -2.25 -17.67 -4.97
N ILE A 81 -2.92 -18.27 -5.95
CA ILE A 81 -4.39 -18.36 -5.95
C ILE A 81 -4.90 -19.36 -4.89
N ASP A 82 -4.33 -20.55 -4.78
CA ASP A 82 -4.89 -21.62 -3.93
C ASP A 82 -4.85 -21.28 -2.43
N GLY A 83 -3.89 -20.46 -1.99
CA GLY A 83 -3.79 -20.06 -0.58
C GLY A 83 -4.45 -18.72 -0.25
N PHE A 84 -4.97 -17.99 -1.24
CA PHE A 84 -5.74 -16.78 -1.00
C PHE A 84 -7.14 -17.15 -0.53
N GLU A 85 -7.54 -16.67 0.65
CA GLU A 85 -8.77 -17.05 1.33
C GLU A 85 -9.69 -15.86 1.57
N GLY A 86 -10.92 -16.01 1.11
CA GLY A 86 -12.01 -15.08 1.40
C GLY A 86 -12.18 -14.01 0.34
N ASP A 87 -13.34 -13.36 0.37
CA ASP A 87 -13.70 -12.32 -0.59
C ASP A 87 -13.11 -10.99 -0.11
N ILE A 88 -12.51 -10.21 -1.03
CA ILE A 88 -11.93 -8.90 -0.69
C ILE A 88 -13.02 -7.93 -0.20
N ILE A 89 -12.94 -7.51 1.06
CA ILE A 89 -13.84 -6.51 1.66
C ILE A 89 -13.29 -5.09 1.45
N ARG A 90 -11.98 -4.94 1.65
CA ARG A 90 -11.29 -3.67 1.44
C ARG A 90 -9.79 -3.89 1.22
N THR A 91 -9.22 -2.97 0.46
CA THR A 91 -7.78 -2.70 0.49
C THR A 91 -7.55 -1.46 1.34
N THR A 92 -6.38 -1.37 1.96
CA THR A 92 -5.97 -0.21 2.73
C THR A 92 -4.55 0.14 2.29
N GLU A 93 -4.45 1.20 1.50
CA GLU A 93 -3.18 1.65 0.94
C GLU A 93 -2.29 2.23 2.04
N TYR A 94 -1.09 1.67 2.16
CA TYR A 94 -0.03 2.22 3.00
C TYR A 94 0.82 3.13 2.09
N GLU A 95 1.07 4.38 2.50
CA GLU A 95 2.06 5.22 1.80
C GLU A 95 3.48 4.82 2.26
N LYS A 96 4.01 3.72 1.71
CA LYS A 96 5.45 3.37 1.73
C LYS A 96 5.78 3.14 0.29
N ASP A 97 6.80 3.87 -0.13
CA ASP A 97 7.62 3.44 -1.24
C ASP A 97 6.82 3.22 -2.52
N THR A 98 5.95 4.20 -2.85
CA THR A 98 5.67 4.45 -4.26
C THR A 98 6.98 4.91 -4.90
N VAL A 99 7.83 3.95 -5.27
CA VAL A 99 9.06 4.22 -6.00
C VAL A 99 8.66 4.53 -7.43
N ASN A 100 8.34 5.79 -7.65
CA ASN A 100 8.20 6.34 -8.99
C ASN A 100 9.60 6.59 -9.53
N ALA A 101 10.25 5.53 -10.01
CA ALA A 101 11.47 5.67 -10.78
C ALA A 101 11.09 5.92 -12.23
N SER A 102 11.43 7.10 -12.74
CA SER A 102 11.33 7.39 -14.17
C SER A 102 12.66 7.95 -14.67
N SER A 103 13.06 7.50 -15.85
CA SER A 103 14.26 7.99 -16.52
C SER A 103 13.95 8.21 -17.99
N SER A 104 14.45 9.31 -18.55
CA SER A 104 14.31 9.58 -19.99
C SER A 104 15.60 10.18 -20.52
N GLY A 105 16.01 9.70 -21.68
CA GLY A 105 17.15 10.18 -22.44
C GLY A 105 16.75 10.56 -23.86
N LYS A 106 17.73 10.98 -24.66
CA LYS A 106 17.48 11.37 -26.06
C LYS A 106 16.83 10.26 -26.90
N ASN A 107 17.05 8.99 -26.51
CA ASN A 107 16.64 7.80 -27.27
C ASN A 107 15.97 6.72 -26.39
N TYR A 108 15.55 7.01 -25.16
CA TYR A 108 14.92 6.01 -24.29
C TYR A 108 13.99 6.65 -23.27
N THR A 109 13.01 5.88 -22.80
CA THR A 109 12.13 6.20 -21.67
C THR A 109 11.89 4.95 -20.81
N SER A 110 11.92 5.10 -19.49
CA SER A 110 11.51 4.04 -18.55
C SER A 110 10.67 4.58 -17.41
N ALA A 111 9.69 3.79 -16.95
CA ALA A 111 8.87 4.07 -15.79
C ALA A 111 8.64 2.80 -14.98
N PHE A 112 8.72 2.92 -13.66
CA PHE A 112 8.49 1.85 -12.71
C PHE A 112 7.63 2.36 -11.57
N LEU A 113 6.66 1.54 -11.18
CA LEU A 113 5.65 1.87 -10.17
C LEU A 113 5.52 0.66 -9.24
N SER A 114 5.72 0.86 -7.95
CA SER A 114 5.52 -0.18 -6.94
C SER A 114 4.68 0.34 -5.80
N ARG A 115 3.86 -0.50 -5.16
CA ARG A 115 3.21 -0.14 -3.89
C ARG A 115 3.13 -1.33 -2.96
N SER A 116 3.19 -1.04 -1.67
CA SER A 116 2.80 -1.96 -0.61
C SER A 116 1.47 -1.53 0.01
N PHE A 117 0.59 -2.48 0.28
CA PHE A 117 -0.70 -2.23 0.93
C PHE A 117 -1.21 -3.50 1.62
N TYR A 118 -2.31 -3.38 2.37
CA TYR A 118 -2.96 -4.54 2.97
C TYR A 118 -4.29 -4.86 2.30
N ILE A 119 -4.58 -6.15 2.19
CA ILE A 119 -5.88 -6.68 1.77
C ILE A 119 -6.56 -7.29 2.98
N ILE A 120 -7.81 -6.88 3.22
CA ILE A 120 -8.68 -7.46 4.25
C ILE A 120 -9.81 -8.22 3.55
N THR A 121 -9.89 -9.52 3.82
CA THR A 121 -10.99 -10.38 3.36
C THR A 121 -11.94 -10.71 4.50
N ASP A 122 -13.02 -11.42 4.20
CA ASP A 122 -13.94 -11.95 5.23
C ASP A 122 -13.33 -13.08 6.09
N LYS A 123 -12.15 -13.58 5.72
CA LYS A 123 -11.46 -14.69 6.42
C LYS A 123 -10.06 -14.34 6.94
N GLN A 124 -9.36 -13.44 6.26
CA GLN A 124 -7.91 -13.30 6.40
C GLN A 124 -7.46 -11.86 6.13
N LYS A 125 -6.21 -11.57 6.50
CA LYS A 125 -5.54 -10.29 6.21
C LYS A 125 -4.22 -10.58 5.53
N TYR A 126 -3.84 -9.76 4.58
CA TYR A 126 -2.61 -9.94 3.80
C TYR A 126 -1.81 -8.67 3.70
N GLY A 127 -0.49 -8.77 3.82
CA GLY A 127 0.47 -7.79 3.32
C GLY A 127 0.74 -8.07 1.84
N VAL A 128 0.76 -7.02 1.03
CA VAL A 128 0.90 -7.11 -0.42
C VAL A 128 1.95 -6.13 -0.91
N TYR A 129 2.79 -6.58 -1.83
CA TYR A 129 3.67 -5.74 -2.64
C TYR A 129 3.45 -6.05 -4.12
N ILE A 130 3.18 -5.03 -4.92
CA ILE A 130 3.02 -5.16 -6.37
C ILE A 130 3.85 -4.12 -7.08
N ALA A 131 4.67 -4.57 -8.04
CA ALA A 131 5.45 -3.71 -8.91
C ALA A 131 5.12 -3.93 -10.40
N VAL A 132 5.00 -2.82 -11.10
CA VAL A 132 4.53 -2.73 -12.48
C VAL A 132 5.48 -1.83 -13.28
N CYS A 133 5.85 -2.28 -14.47
CA CYS A 133 6.60 -1.50 -15.44
C CYS A 133 5.66 -1.11 -16.60
N PRO A 134 5.23 0.16 -16.68
CA PRO A 134 4.53 0.69 -17.84
C PRO A 134 5.32 0.63 -19.15
N ILE A 135 6.61 0.93 -19.08
CA ILE A 135 7.50 1.06 -20.24
C ILE A 135 8.95 0.98 -19.76
N ASP A 136 9.78 0.24 -20.50
CA ASP A 136 11.23 0.32 -20.36
C ASP A 136 11.91 0.17 -21.73
N GLU A 137 12.46 1.27 -22.24
CA GLU A 137 13.26 1.31 -23.47
C GLU A 137 14.75 1.53 -23.19
N LYS A 138 15.16 1.58 -21.92
CA LYS A 138 16.55 1.82 -21.53
C LYS A 138 17.42 0.57 -21.74
N HIS A 139 16.80 -0.60 -21.66
CA HIS A 139 17.45 -1.91 -21.75
C HIS A 139 17.05 -2.63 -23.04
N ASP A 140 17.97 -3.41 -23.61
CA ASP A 140 17.70 -4.17 -24.86
C ASP A 140 16.57 -5.20 -24.66
N ASP A 141 16.35 -5.67 -23.43
CA ASP A 141 15.30 -6.60 -22.98
C ASP A 141 14.16 -5.90 -22.21
N GLY A 142 14.12 -4.56 -22.20
CA GLY A 142 13.12 -3.80 -21.42
C GLY A 142 11.67 -4.04 -21.86
N GLU A 143 11.45 -4.43 -23.12
CA GLU A 143 10.11 -4.84 -23.61
C GLU A 143 9.57 -6.08 -22.89
N ASP A 144 10.46 -6.96 -22.41
CA ASP A 144 10.06 -8.16 -21.67
C ASP A 144 9.66 -7.85 -20.23
N LEU A 145 9.99 -6.66 -19.71
CA LEU A 145 9.65 -6.20 -18.36
C LEU A 145 8.29 -5.48 -18.29
N VAL A 146 7.74 -5.05 -19.43
CA VAL A 146 6.46 -4.30 -19.46
C VAL A 146 5.30 -5.17 -18.95
N GLY A 147 4.64 -4.72 -17.88
CA GLY A 147 3.58 -5.44 -17.16
C GLY A 147 3.86 -5.55 -15.67
N VAL A 148 3.12 -6.42 -14.98
CA VAL A 148 3.39 -6.74 -13.57
C VAL A 148 4.63 -7.62 -13.50
N TYR A 149 5.69 -7.13 -12.86
CA TYR A 149 6.96 -7.85 -12.78
C TYR A 149 7.27 -8.36 -11.38
N ASN A 150 6.55 -7.92 -10.35
CA ASN A 150 6.71 -8.45 -9.00
C ASN A 150 5.36 -8.47 -8.28
N ILE A 151 5.00 -9.63 -7.73
CA ILE A 151 3.85 -9.80 -6.84
C ILE A 151 4.34 -10.57 -5.61
N SER A 152 4.08 -10.04 -4.43
CA SER A 152 4.23 -10.74 -3.16
C SER A 152 2.96 -10.58 -2.33
N ILE A 153 2.32 -11.68 -1.95
CA ILE A 153 1.15 -11.68 -1.05
C ILE A 153 1.41 -12.61 0.13
N ASN A 154 1.39 -12.06 1.34
CA ASN A 154 1.71 -12.79 2.56
C ASN A 154 0.62 -12.60 3.61
N THR A 155 0.28 -13.64 4.37
CA THR A 155 -0.42 -13.44 5.66
C THR A 155 0.47 -12.65 6.61
N LEU A 156 -0.15 -12.01 7.62
CA LEU A 156 0.54 -11.03 8.46
C LEU A 156 1.59 -11.64 9.37
N ASP A 157 1.54 -12.92 9.69
CA ASP A 157 2.62 -13.63 10.39
C ASP A 157 3.90 -13.72 9.56
N TYR A 158 3.80 -13.97 8.25
CA TYR A 158 4.93 -13.87 7.32
C TYR A 158 5.39 -12.42 7.15
N GLU A 159 4.45 -11.49 6.93
CA GLU A 159 4.75 -10.06 6.76
C GLU A 159 5.46 -9.45 7.98
N SER A 160 5.10 -9.92 9.18
CA SER A 160 5.68 -9.48 10.46
C SER A 160 7.03 -10.16 10.77
N GLY A 161 7.44 -11.14 9.96
CA GLY A 161 8.69 -11.88 10.14
C GLY A 161 8.63 -12.98 11.22
N ASP A 162 7.44 -13.38 11.67
CA ASP A 162 7.29 -14.50 12.61
C ASP A 162 7.53 -15.85 11.93
N ILE A 163 7.24 -15.93 10.63
CA ILE A 163 7.53 -17.08 9.79
C ILE A 163 8.48 -16.67 8.68
N GLU A 164 9.54 -17.47 8.50
CA GLU A 164 10.48 -17.27 7.42
C GLU A 164 9.80 -17.49 6.06
N CYS A 165 9.89 -16.49 5.19
CA CYS A 165 9.41 -16.60 3.82
C CYS A 165 10.25 -17.63 3.06
N ASN A 166 9.60 -18.52 2.31
CA ASN A 166 10.32 -19.39 1.37
C ASN A 166 11.00 -18.54 0.29
N THR A 167 12.16 -18.97 -0.19
CA THR A 167 12.82 -18.31 -1.31
C THR A 167 11.93 -18.38 -2.55
N ALA A 168 11.47 -17.23 -3.04
CA ALA A 168 10.71 -17.13 -4.27
C ALA A 168 11.58 -17.48 -5.48
N ASN A 169 11.00 -18.16 -6.47
CA ASN A 169 11.62 -18.32 -7.78
C ASN A 169 11.74 -16.94 -8.43
N THR A 170 12.96 -16.43 -8.50
CA THR A 170 13.23 -15.09 -9.02
C THR A 170 14.03 -15.20 -10.31
N ILE A 171 13.64 -14.41 -11.31
CA ILE A 171 14.42 -14.18 -12.53
C ILE A 171 14.82 -12.71 -12.62
N GLU A 172 15.88 -12.41 -13.35
CA GLU A 172 16.33 -11.04 -13.59
C GLU A 172 16.01 -10.65 -15.04
N ILE A 173 15.33 -9.51 -15.22
CA ILE A 173 14.98 -8.92 -16.52
C ILE A 173 15.30 -7.44 -16.43
N ALA A 174 16.12 -6.90 -17.36
CA ALA A 174 16.50 -5.49 -17.38
C ALA A 174 16.99 -4.93 -16.03
N ASP A 175 17.85 -5.69 -15.31
CA ASP A 175 18.35 -5.38 -13.95
C ASP A 175 17.29 -5.38 -12.83
N HIS A 176 16.09 -5.92 -13.08
CA HIS A 176 15.00 -6.04 -12.10
C HIS A 176 14.73 -7.49 -11.69
N ASN A 177 14.64 -7.72 -10.37
CA ASN A 177 14.20 -8.99 -9.80
C ASN A 177 12.70 -9.16 -9.98
N CYS A 178 12.33 -10.15 -10.77
CA CYS A 178 10.95 -10.44 -11.14
C CYS A 178 10.50 -11.77 -10.52
N CYS A 179 9.31 -11.79 -9.92
CA CYS A 179 8.75 -13.00 -9.31
C CYS A 179 7.23 -12.91 -9.07
N VAL A 180 6.62 -14.08 -8.87
CA VAL A 180 5.32 -14.25 -8.21
C VAL A 180 5.59 -15.05 -6.93
N ALA A 181 5.29 -14.45 -5.79
CA ALA A 181 5.59 -15.01 -4.47
C ALA A 181 4.36 -14.95 -3.56
N SER A 182 4.22 -15.97 -2.71
CA SER A 182 3.18 -15.99 -1.68
C SER A 182 3.58 -16.79 -0.44
N GLY A 183 3.19 -16.29 0.73
CA GLY A 183 3.37 -16.93 2.03
C GLY A 183 2.05 -16.98 2.81
N TYR A 184 1.51 -18.18 3.01
CA TYR A 184 0.20 -18.36 3.65
C TYR A 184 0.30 -19.11 4.97
N GLY A 185 -0.13 -18.45 6.04
CA GLY A 185 -0.14 -18.88 7.43
C GLY A 185 -1.39 -18.34 8.15
N ASP A 186 -1.22 -17.64 9.26
CA ASP A 186 -2.31 -17.15 10.11
C ASP A 186 -2.14 -15.68 10.55
N SER A 187 -3.08 -14.82 10.15
CA SER A 187 -3.16 -13.42 10.62
C SER A 187 -4.15 -13.19 11.76
N SER A 188 -4.70 -14.23 12.39
CA SER A 188 -5.71 -14.11 13.45
C SER A 188 -5.22 -13.31 14.67
N SER A 189 -3.91 -13.36 14.93
CA SER A 189 -3.26 -12.63 16.02
C SER A 189 -2.87 -11.19 15.65
N TYR A 190 -3.32 -10.70 14.49
CA TYR A 190 -2.92 -9.42 13.94
C TYR A 190 -4.10 -8.52 13.58
N LEU A 191 -3.91 -7.22 13.82
CA LEU A 191 -4.79 -6.16 13.34
C LEU A 191 -4.03 -5.27 12.37
N VAL A 192 -4.76 -4.70 11.41
CA VAL A 192 -4.26 -3.65 10.51
C VAL A 192 -5.04 -2.39 10.86
N ALA A 193 -4.37 -1.41 11.46
CA ALA A 193 -5.02 -0.21 11.94
C ALA A 193 -4.29 1.04 11.50
N GLN A 194 -5.05 2.02 11.02
CA GLN A 194 -4.51 3.35 10.72
C GLN A 194 -4.49 4.18 12.00
N THR A 195 -3.31 4.37 12.57
CA THR A 195 -3.11 4.94 13.92
C THR A 195 -2.29 6.24 14.01
N GLY A 196 -1.93 6.83 12.86
CA GLY A 196 -1.23 8.12 12.77
C GLY A 196 -2.11 9.38 12.82
N ASN A 197 -1.49 10.51 13.18
CA ASN A 197 -2.07 11.87 13.32
C ASN A 197 -1.89 12.77 12.07
N LYS A 198 -1.11 12.31 11.08
CA LYS A 198 -1.08 12.85 9.71
C LYS A 198 -1.30 11.67 8.76
N TYR A 199 -1.97 11.97 7.66
CA TYR A 199 -2.41 11.05 6.61
C TYR A 199 -1.52 9.80 6.43
N GLU A 200 -2.16 8.63 6.33
CA GLU A 200 -1.64 7.42 5.66
C GLU A 200 -0.62 6.50 6.40
N VAL A 201 -0.44 6.63 7.73
CA VAL A 201 0.29 5.59 8.49
C VAL A 201 -0.65 4.47 8.92
N ILE A 202 -0.52 3.30 8.27
CA ILE A 202 -1.17 2.05 8.67
C ILE A 202 -0.15 1.18 9.38
N ASP A 203 -0.43 0.81 10.62
CA ASP A 203 0.46 -0.04 11.41
C ASP A 203 -0.16 -1.44 11.58
N ILE A 204 0.73 -2.43 11.67
CA ILE A 204 0.34 -3.77 12.11
C ILE A 204 0.42 -3.81 13.63
N TYR A 205 -0.64 -4.29 14.25
CA TYR A 205 -0.69 -4.55 15.68
C TYR A 205 -0.73 -6.04 15.95
N ARG A 206 0.06 -6.49 16.92
CA ARG A 206 0.02 -7.85 17.44
C ARG A 206 -0.90 -7.91 18.65
N ILE A 207 -1.87 -8.81 18.62
CA ILE A 207 -2.73 -9.10 19.76
C ILE A 207 -1.89 -9.86 20.80
N ILE A 208 -1.78 -9.28 21.99
CA ILE A 208 -0.96 -9.82 23.09
C ILE A 208 -1.80 -10.24 24.29
N ASN A 209 -3.02 -9.69 24.42
CA ASN A 209 -3.93 -10.05 25.51
C ASN A 209 -5.40 -9.94 25.06
N PRO A 210 -5.97 -10.97 24.41
CA PRO A 210 -7.33 -10.94 23.89
C PRO A 210 -8.43 -10.91 24.97
N GLN A 211 -8.05 -10.99 26.26
CA GLN A 211 -8.97 -10.82 27.39
C GLN A 211 -8.95 -9.40 27.95
N SER A 212 -8.05 -8.53 27.46
CA SER A 212 -8.02 -7.13 27.86
C SER A 212 -9.11 -6.35 27.16
N ILE A 213 -10.18 -6.12 27.89
CA ILE A 213 -11.39 -5.51 27.38
C ILE A 213 -11.81 -4.39 28.33
N VAL A 214 -12.04 -3.21 27.78
CA VAL A 214 -12.42 -2.00 28.53
C VAL A 214 -13.83 -1.53 28.16
N LYS A 215 -14.31 -0.50 28.87
CA LYS A 215 -15.58 0.18 28.63
C LYS A 215 -15.35 1.57 28.07
N TYR A 216 -16.18 1.97 27.12
CA TYR A 216 -16.05 3.25 26.43
C TYR A 216 -16.14 4.44 27.41
N ASP A 217 -17.14 4.44 28.29
CA ASP A 217 -17.33 5.51 29.29
C ASP A 217 -16.14 5.62 30.26
N ASP A 218 -15.46 4.51 30.57
CA ASP A 218 -14.30 4.53 31.48
C ASP A 218 -13.06 5.12 30.81
N ILE A 219 -12.87 4.87 29.50
CA ILE A 219 -11.79 5.41 28.67
C ILE A 219 -12.01 6.91 28.43
N THR A 220 -13.21 7.31 28.01
CA THR A 220 -13.51 8.71 27.69
C THR A 220 -13.52 9.61 28.93
N ALA A 221 -13.72 9.04 30.13
CA ALA A 221 -13.58 9.75 31.40
C ALA A 221 -12.12 9.88 31.88
N TRP A 222 -11.14 9.27 31.21
CA TRP A 222 -9.73 9.33 31.59
C TRP A 222 -9.11 10.70 31.29
N ASN A 223 -8.32 11.23 32.23
CA ASN A 223 -7.75 12.59 32.11
C ASN A 223 -6.30 12.73 32.62
N SER A 224 -5.65 11.62 32.99
CA SER A 224 -4.26 11.63 33.48
C SER A 224 -3.30 11.29 32.34
N ARG A 225 -2.11 11.89 32.32
CA ARG A 225 -1.05 11.50 31.38
C ARG A 225 -0.12 10.41 31.92
N ASP A 226 -0.37 9.88 33.13
CA ASP A 226 0.47 8.80 33.68
C ASP A 226 0.05 7.43 33.15
N PHE A 227 0.89 6.81 32.33
CA PHE A 227 0.61 5.48 31.76
C PHE A 227 0.65 4.35 32.79
N LEU A 228 1.40 4.51 33.89
CA LEU A 228 1.39 3.50 34.95
C LEU A 228 0.01 3.44 35.63
N SER A 229 -0.53 4.58 36.04
CA SER A 229 -1.90 4.66 36.56
C SER A 229 -2.94 4.18 35.54
N PHE A 230 -2.72 4.44 34.24
CA PHE A 230 -3.59 3.93 33.19
C PHE A 230 -3.64 2.40 33.19
N LYS A 231 -2.47 1.74 33.19
CA LYS A 231 -2.37 0.29 33.26
C LYS A 231 -2.90 -0.30 34.57
N GLU A 232 -2.77 0.41 35.69
CA GLU A 232 -3.38 -0.02 36.96
C GLU A 232 -4.91 -0.02 36.89
N LYS A 233 -5.51 0.96 36.19
CA LYS A 233 -6.97 1.04 36.01
C LYS A 233 -7.49 0.05 34.98
N PHE A 234 -6.85 -0.03 33.81
CA PHE A 234 -7.37 -0.74 32.64
C PHE A 234 -6.70 -2.09 32.36
N GLY A 235 -5.62 -2.41 33.07
CA GLY A 235 -4.84 -3.63 32.86
C GLY A 235 -3.85 -3.52 31.69
N ALA A 236 -3.31 -4.67 31.30
CA ALA A 236 -2.40 -4.79 30.17
C ALA A 236 -3.13 -4.48 28.85
N PRO A 237 -2.46 -3.92 27.84
CA PRO A 237 -3.07 -3.63 26.54
C PRO A 237 -3.54 -4.90 25.82
N TYR A 238 -4.55 -4.75 24.95
CA TYR A 238 -5.08 -5.81 24.10
C TYR A 238 -4.09 -6.18 22.98
N ALA A 239 -3.55 -5.16 22.31
CA ALA A 239 -2.59 -5.29 21.24
C ALA A 239 -1.51 -4.19 21.32
N GLU A 240 -0.38 -4.42 20.66
CA GLU A 240 0.73 -3.47 20.58
C GLU A 240 1.20 -3.33 19.14
N SER A 241 1.67 -2.14 18.77
CA SER A 241 2.22 -1.89 17.43
C SER A 241 3.53 -2.65 17.26
N LEU A 242 3.73 -3.29 16.11
CA LEU A 242 5.02 -3.91 15.76
C LEU A 242 6.15 -2.87 15.66
N ASP A 243 5.81 -1.60 15.44
CA ASP A 243 6.79 -0.53 15.40
C ASP A 243 7.38 -0.21 16.79
N ASN A 244 6.76 -0.70 17.87
CA ASN A 244 7.30 -0.61 19.23
C ASN A 244 8.65 -1.32 19.37
N ASP A 245 9.02 -2.24 18.49
CA ASP A 245 10.35 -2.88 18.55
C ASP A 245 11.44 -2.06 17.83
N LYS A 246 11.09 -0.97 17.12
CA LYS A 246 12.04 -0.18 16.33
C LYS A 246 12.78 0.85 17.19
N GLU A 247 14.08 1.00 16.99
CA GLU A 247 14.92 1.93 17.78
C GLU A 247 14.59 3.42 17.57
N HIS A 248 14.01 3.78 16.42
CA HIS A 248 13.83 5.19 16.03
C HIS A 248 12.44 5.77 16.32
N VAL A 249 11.50 4.98 16.86
CA VAL A 249 10.18 5.51 17.24
C VAL A 249 10.25 6.20 18.60
N LEU A 250 9.56 7.33 18.72
CA LEU A 250 9.59 8.20 19.90
C LEU A 250 8.54 7.82 20.95
N ALA A 251 7.55 7.02 20.56
CA ALA A 251 6.48 6.58 21.40
C ALA A 251 6.11 5.13 21.09
N ASP A 252 5.78 4.38 22.13
CA ASP A 252 5.14 3.07 22.00
C ASP A 252 3.64 3.27 21.83
N VAL A 253 3.01 2.48 20.96
CA VAL A 253 1.58 2.56 20.70
C VAL A 253 0.91 1.24 21.10
N TYR A 254 -0.16 1.37 21.87
CA TYR A 254 -0.95 0.26 22.39
C TYR A 254 -2.43 0.42 22.04
N MET A 255 -3.12 -0.69 21.92
CA MET A 255 -4.57 -0.74 21.70
C MET A 255 -5.29 -1.47 22.83
N TYR A 256 -6.49 -1.01 23.13
CA TYR A 256 -7.43 -1.65 24.05
C TYR A 256 -8.77 -1.88 23.34
N GLU A 257 -9.30 -3.10 23.40
CA GLU A 257 -10.59 -3.46 22.85
C GLU A 257 -11.72 -2.90 23.73
N ILE A 258 -12.72 -2.25 23.11
CA ILE A 258 -13.85 -1.66 23.82
C ILE A 258 -15.08 -2.53 23.62
N SER A 259 -15.55 -3.19 24.68
CA SER A 259 -16.65 -4.18 24.58
C SER A 259 -18.01 -3.63 24.17
N ASP A 260 -18.28 -2.36 24.46
CA ASP A 260 -19.57 -1.70 24.25
C ASP A 260 -19.54 -0.72 23.07
N SER A 261 -18.55 -0.88 22.18
CA SER A 261 -18.36 -0.07 20.98
C SER A 261 -17.77 -0.93 19.86
N ASN A 262 -17.87 -0.47 18.61
CA ASN A 262 -17.10 -1.00 17.48
C ASN A 262 -15.70 -0.38 17.37
N LYS A 263 -15.33 0.49 18.32
CA LYS A 263 -14.07 1.22 18.32
C LYS A 263 -13.02 0.55 19.21
N TYR A 264 -11.78 0.93 19.01
CA TYR A 264 -10.64 0.62 19.87
C TYR A 264 -10.11 1.91 20.50
N ALA A 265 -9.59 1.82 21.72
CA ALA A 265 -8.80 2.90 22.31
C ALA A 265 -7.34 2.73 21.89
N ILE A 266 -6.73 3.79 21.41
CA ILE A 266 -5.34 3.85 20.96
C ILE A 266 -4.58 4.79 21.91
N VAL A 267 -3.51 4.28 22.50
CA VAL A 267 -2.71 4.96 23.52
C VAL A 267 -1.28 5.08 23.01
N ALA A 268 -0.80 6.31 22.79
CA ALA A 268 0.58 6.59 22.45
C ALA A 268 1.34 7.04 23.71
N VAL A 269 2.44 6.37 24.03
CA VAL A 269 3.21 6.55 25.27
C VAL A 269 4.63 6.96 24.94
N GLY A 270 5.06 8.12 25.43
CA GLY A 270 6.43 8.60 25.25
C GLY A 270 7.45 7.66 25.90
N ARG A 271 8.49 7.26 25.16
CA ARG A 271 9.53 6.36 25.67
C ARG A 271 10.42 6.98 26.73
N ASP A 272 10.64 8.29 26.61
CA ASP A 272 11.58 9.02 27.47
C ASP A 272 11.03 9.24 28.89
N ASP A 273 9.72 9.45 29.01
CA ASP A 273 9.08 9.84 30.27
C ASP A 273 7.92 8.93 30.70
N GLY A 274 7.50 7.99 29.86
CA GLY A 274 6.38 7.08 30.13
C GLY A 274 5.02 7.77 30.17
N SER A 275 4.92 9.00 29.67
CA SER A 275 3.67 9.77 29.66
C SER A 275 2.79 9.42 28.46
N ILE A 276 1.47 9.53 28.63
CA ILE A 276 0.50 9.40 27.54
C ILE A 276 0.55 10.69 26.72
N ASN A 277 1.14 10.60 25.53
CA ASN A 277 1.20 11.67 24.54
C ASN A 277 -0.19 11.90 23.95
N ALA A 278 -0.84 10.82 23.53
CA ALA A 278 -2.21 10.83 23.02
C ALA A 278 -3.01 9.64 23.51
N LEU A 279 -4.30 9.89 23.76
CA LEU A 279 -5.33 8.88 23.96
C LEU A 279 -6.47 9.22 23.01
N SER A 280 -6.83 8.28 22.16
CA SER A 280 -7.92 8.45 21.20
C SER A 280 -8.76 7.18 21.09
N VAL A 281 -9.98 7.33 20.58
CA VAL A 281 -10.87 6.20 20.29
C VAL A 281 -11.27 6.23 18.82
N LYS A 282 -11.17 5.09 18.14
CA LYS A 282 -11.38 4.99 16.69
C LYS A 282 -11.92 3.63 16.25
N ASP A 283 -12.83 3.63 15.29
CA ASP A 283 -13.18 2.42 14.53
C ASP A 283 -12.04 2.14 13.53
N ILE A 284 -11.37 1.00 13.68
CA ILE A 284 -10.19 0.66 12.89
C ILE A 284 -10.54 -0.01 11.56
N ASP A 285 -11.78 -0.45 11.41
CA ASP A 285 -12.29 -1.13 10.22
C ASP A 285 -13.03 -0.18 9.27
N SER A 286 -13.45 0.99 9.78
CA SER A 286 -14.05 2.02 8.95
C SER A 286 -13.05 2.60 7.94
N ARG A 287 -13.50 2.74 6.69
CA ARG A 287 -12.74 3.44 5.64
C ARG A 287 -12.51 4.89 6.06
N TRP A 288 -11.36 5.45 5.72
CA TRP A 288 -11.11 6.88 5.99
C TRP A 288 -12.13 7.74 5.22
N SER A 289 -12.98 8.44 5.95
CA SER A 289 -13.83 9.54 5.44
C SER A 289 -13.61 10.74 6.36
N GLU A 290 -13.92 11.94 5.90
CA GLU A 290 -13.92 13.15 6.76
C GLU A 290 -14.82 12.99 7.99
N ASP A 291 -15.74 12.01 7.99
CA ASP A 291 -16.63 11.70 9.13
C ASP A 291 -16.03 10.68 10.11
N ASN A 292 -14.88 10.08 9.80
CA ASN A 292 -14.24 9.00 10.56
C ASN A 292 -12.99 9.51 11.30
N GLU A 293 -13.17 10.62 12.02
CA GLU A 293 -12.11 11.26 12.77
C GLU A 293 -11.83 10.54 14.10
N TYR A 294 -10.58 10.68 14.56
CA TYR A 294 -10.21 10.27 15.90
C TYR A 294 -11.03 11.06 16.93
N GLU A 295 -11.60 10.34 17.87
CA GLU A 295 -12.11 10.96 19.08
C GLU A 295 -10.96 11.10 20.08
N TYR A 296 -10.29 12.25 20.06
CA TYR A 296 -9.20 12.53 21.00
C TYR A 296 -9.75 12.79 22.40
N ILE A 297 -9.26 12.00 23.35
CA ILE A 297 -9.52 12.16 24.79
C ILE A 297 -8.36 12.95 25.43
N LEU A 298 -7.13 12.64 25.02
CA LEU A 298 -5.93 13.41 25.31
C LEU A 298 -5.24 13.70 23.97
N GLU A 299 -5.11 14.97 23.62
CA GLU A 299 -4.37 15.40 22.42
C GLU A 299 -2.87 15.52 22.72
N ASN A 300 -2.06 15.36 21.66
CA ASN A 300 -0.62 15.64 21.71
C ASN A 300 -0.39 17.09 22.17
N GLU A 301 0.56 17.30 23.08
CA GLU A 301 1.07 18.64 23.42
C GLU A 301 2.09 19.15 22.40
#